data_AF-A0A9D9EAQ7-F1
#
_entry.id   AF-A0A9D9EAQ7-F1
#
_cell.length_a   1.000
_cell.length_b   1.000
_cell.length_c   1.000
_cell.angle_alpha   90.00
_cell.angle_beta   90.00
_cell.angle_gamma   90.00
#
_symmetry.space_group_name_H-M   'P 1'
#
loop_
_entity.id
_entity.type
_entity.pdbx_description
1 polymer ?
#
loop_
_entity_poly.entity_id
_entity_poly.type
_entity_poly.pdbx_seq_one_letter_code
_entity_poly.pdbx_strand_id
1 'polypeptide(L)'
;MRTETTSDTIHRLFLDDGQEIVLIGTAHVSQTSVEEVRTLIDEEEPDRICIELDASRLKSKKDEGKWQDMDIRKVIKEGRGFFLLANTALASFQRRMGSQTGIKPGEEILSAATLAKEKGIPLSLCDREIQTTFKRAWAKSSLWNKCKLLATLISAAFSKEEITAEELEELKSQDTLQQMMAEMAKELPPVKEVLIDERDQYLGRSIFEAEGRKKVAIIGAGHTKGVIDTIAKLERKEKTPSLQALDEIPKGKPVGKIVGYAIPLLIVAILVAGFATAGWDQGLRMFLLWVAVNCGCTLVATLLSAAHPLNILACSVTAPFFALNPALGVGMLGGVLEATFRKPKVRDFEGINNDAMKLSGWYRNRILHALLVFLLSSLGSMFGTLVAFPLLISRL
;
A
#
# COMPACT_ATOMS: atom_id res chain seq x y z
N MET A 1 29.24 12.14 -23.00
CA MET A 1 29.33 11.27 -21.79
C MET A 1 30.23 10.05 -22.01
N ARG A 2 31.20 9.82 -21.12
CA ARG A 2 32.00 8.58 -21.01
C ARG A 2 31.59 7.82 -19.73
N THR A 3 31.46 6.50 -19.81
CA THR A 3 31.16 5.64 -18.65
C THR A 3 32.34 4.71 -18.38
N GLU A 4 32.77 4.64 -17.12
CA GLU A 4 33.77 3.67 -16.64
C GLU A 4 33.19 2.87 -15.49
N THR A 5 33.27 1.54 -15.58
CA THR A 5 32.84 0.65 -14.49
C THR A 5 34.09 0.28 -13.67
N THR A 6 34.15 0.73 -12.43
CA THR A 6 35.30 0.51 -11.53
C THR A 6 35.16 -0.78 -10.73
N SER A 7 33.93 -1.17 -10.41
CA SER A 7 33.56 -2.44 -9.78
C SER A 7 32.18 -2.87 -10.25
N ASP A 8 31.68 -4.02 -9.79
CA ASP A 8 30.31 -4.48 -10.08
C ASP A 8 29.22 -3.54 -9.53
N THR A 9 29.59 -2.66 -8.59
CA THR A 9 28.70 -1.75 -7.86
C THR A 9 28.94 -0.28 -8.21
N ILE A 10 30.13 0.09 -8.70
CA ILE A 10 30.55 1.49 -8.88
C ILE A 10 30.75 1.81 -10.38
N HIS A 11 30.05 2.84 -10.83
CA HIS A 11 30.14 3.38 -12.18
C HIS A 11 30.44 4.87 -12.15
N ARG A 12 31.43 5.31 -12.93
CA ARG A 12 31.79 6.71 -13.11
C ARG A 12 31.26 7.22 -14.44
N LEU A 13 30.56 8.34 -14.40
CA LEU A 13 30.03 9.04 -15.56
C LEU A 13 30.72 10.40 -15.67
N PHE A 14 31.43 10.60 -16.78
CA PHE A 14 32.05 11.87 -17.11
C PHE A 14 31.19 12.59 -18.15
N LEU A 15 30.64 13.75 -17.77
CA LEU A 15 29.83 14.60 -18.62
C LEU A 15 30.71 15.52 -19.49
N ASP A 16 30.17 15.98 -20.61
CA ASP A 16 30.87 16.78 -21.62
C ASP A 16 31.20 18.19 -21.10
N ASP A 17 30.52 18.66 -20.06
CA ASP A 17 30.79 19.92 -19.36
C ASP A 17 31.86 19.80 -18.25
N GLY A 18 32.45 18.62 -18.08
CA GLY A 18 33.50 18.34 -17.11
C GLY A 18 33.00 17.93 -15.72
N GLN A 19 31.70 17.72 -15.53
CA GLN A 19 31.17 17.12 -14.30
C GLN A 19 31.46 15.61 -14.23
N GLU A 20 31.65 15.10 -13.01
CA GLU A 20 31.81 13.69 -12.71
C GLU A 20 30.67 13.23 -11.77
N ILE A 21 30.01 12.13 -12.14
CA ILE A 21 29.00 11.47 -11.31
C ILE A 21 29.51 10.06 -11.01
N VAL A 22 29.81 9.79 -9.74
CA VAL A 22 30.16 8.46 -9.23
C VAL A 22 28.90 7.82 -8.67
N LEU A 23 28.39 6.82 -9.37
CA LEU A 23 27.17 6.09 -9.05
C LEU A 23 27.53 4.80 -8.32
N ILE A 24 26.94 4.58 -7.14
CA ILE A 24 27.07 3.32 -6.39
C ILE A 24 25.71 2.64 -6.26
N GLY A 25 25.62 1.41 -6.79
CA GLY A 25 24.48 0.53 -6.67
C GLY A 25 24.58 -0.34 -5.41
N THR A 26 23.63 -0.16 -4.50
CA THR A 26 23.64 -0.82 -3.19
C THR A 26 22.59 -1.93 -3.09
N ALA A 27 22.88 -2.95 -2.29
CA ALA A 27 21.90 -3.95 -1.87
C ALA A 27 21.34 -3.53 -0.50
N HIS A 28 20.03 -3.23 -0.44
CA HIS A 28 19.36 -2.58 0.70
C HIS A 28 19.35 -3.35 2.03
N VAL A 29 20.13 -4.43 2.19
CA VAL A 29 20.20 -5.26 3.41
C VAL A 29 21.63 -5.76 3.71
N SER A 30 22.65 -5.09 3.17
CA SER A 30 24.05 -5.55 3.24
C SER A 30 24.94 -4.61 4.06
N GLN A 31 25.66 -5.16 5.05
CA GLN A 31 26.69 -4.43 5.81
C GLN A 31 27.80 -3.92 4.90
N THR A 32 28.18 -4.78 3.95
CA THR A 32 29.20 -4.48 2.96
C THR A 32 28.82 -3.25 2.14
N SER A 33 27.54 -3.09 1.79
CA SER A 33 27.07 -1.88 1.08
C SER A 33 27.16 -0.61 1.94
N VAL A 34 26.94 -0.71 3.25
CA VAL A 34 27.11 0.44 4.16
C VAL A 34 28.58 0.88 4.21
N GLU A 35 29.49 -0.08 4.37
CA GLU A 35 30.93 0.18 4.44
C GLU A 35 31.49 0.71 3.12
N GLU A 36 31.09 0.12 2.00
CA GLU A 36 31.49 0.56 0.66
C GLU A 36 31.05 2.01 0.38
N VAL A 37 29.82 2.38 0.77
CA VAL A 37 29.35 3.77 0.67
C VAL A 37 30.19 4.72 1.52
N ARG A 38 30.58 4.31 2.74
CA ARG A 38 31.42 5.15 3.61
C ARG A 38 32.80 5.38 3.00
N THR A 39 33.47 4.29 2.63
CA THR A 39 34.79 4.33 1.99
C THR A 39 34.77 5.19 0.74
N LEU A 40 33.76 5.02 -0.13
CA LEU A 40 33.64 5.80 -1.35
C LEU A 40 33.47 7.31 -1.08
N ILE A 41 32.62 7.68 -0.11
CA ILE A 41 32.44 9.10 0.25
C ILE A 41 33.73 9.69 0.85
N ASP A 42 34.46 8.91 1.64
CA ASP A 42 35.74 9.32 2.24
C ASP A 42 36.84 9.51 1.19
N GLU A 43 36.91 8.64 0.18
CA GLU A 43 37.93 8.69 -0.88
C GLU A 43 37.62 9.73 -1.95
N GLU A 44 36.34 9.87 -2.33
CA GLU A 44 35.95 10.76 -3.43
C GLU A 44 35.83 12.23 -3.02
N GLU A 45 35.60 12.52 -1.74
CA GLU A 45 35.34 13.87 -1.21
C GLU A 45 34.44 14.72 -2.14
N PRO A 46 33.19 14.27 -2.42
CA PRO A 46 32.35 14.91 -3.42
C PRO A 46 31.83 16.28 -2.98
N ASP A 47 31.56 17.14 -3.96
CA ASP A 47 30.88 18.43 -3.75
C ASP A 47 29.42 18.23 -3.29
N ARG A 48 28.83 17.08 -3.63
CA ARG A 48 27.45 16.75 -3.33
C ARG A 48 27.20 15.26 -3.25
N ILE A 49 26.35 14.88 -2.30
CA ILE A 49 25.83 13.52 -2.16
C ILE A 49 24.36 13.51 -2.64
N CYS A 50 24.02 12.55 -3.51
CA CYS A 50 22.68 12.32 -4.02
C CYS A 50 22.18 10.97 -3.50
N ILE A 51 20.96 10.91 -2.98
CA ILE A 51 20.40 9.68 -2.42
C ILE A 51 19.03 9.31 -3.00
N GLU A 52 18.78 8.01 -3.17
CA GLU A 52 17.47 7.43 -3.51
C GLU A 52 16.51 7.47 -2.30
N LEU A 53 16.17 8.67 -1.86
CA LEU A 53 15.25 8.88 -0.75
C LEU A 53 14.47 10.18 -0.90
N ASP A 54 13.17 10.15 -0.64
CA ASP A 54 12.33 11.34 -0.57
C ASP A 54 12.29 11.94 0.84
N ALA A 55 11.89 13.22 0.94
CA ALA A 55 11.86 13.97 2.20
C ALA A 55 10.90 13.38 3.24
N SER A 56 9.76 12.84 2.81
CA SER A 56 8.78 12.19 3.68
C SER A 56 9.34 10.89 4.26
N ARG A 57 10.01 10.07 3.44
CA ARG A 57 10.69 8.84 3.86
C ARG A 57 11.86 9.11 4.82
N LEU A 58 12.67 10.13 4.55
CA LEU A 58 13.76 10.52 5.46
C LEU A 58 13.20 10.95 6.83
N LYS A 59 12.09 11.70 6.84
CA LYS A 59 11.43 12.12 8.08
C LYS A 59 10.80 10.95 8.83
N SER A 60 10.12 10.03 8.13
CA SER A 60 9.47 8.88 8.77
C SER A 60 10.46 7.92 9.40
N LYS A 61 11.63 7.71 8.78
CA LYS A 61 12.71 6.89 9.36
C LYS A 61 13.35 7.52 10.61
N LYS A 62 13.35 8.85 10.72
CA LYS A 62 13.83 9.56 11.92
C LYS A 62 12.81 9.53 13.09
N ASP A 63 11.53 9.34 12.79
CA ASP A 63 10.40 9.42 13.73
C ASP A 63 9.59 8.09 13.79
N GLU A 64 10.24 6.92 13.72
CA GLU A 64 9.58 5.59 13.65
C GLU A 64 8.48 5.39 14.72
N GLY A 65 8.71 5.86 15.95
CA GLY A 65 7.73 5.76 17.04
C GLY A 65 6.45 6.59 16.81
N LYS A 66 6.54 7.76 16.17
CA LYS A 66 5.35 8.57 15.85
C LYS A 66 4.52 7.94 14.74
N TRP A 67 5.15 7.23 13.80
CA TRP A 67 4.47 6.55 12.71
C TRP A 67 3.58 5.41 13.21
N GLN A 68 4.11 4.54 14.07
CA GLN A 68 3.39 3.39 14.61
C GLN A 68 2.17 3.77 15.47
N ASP A 69 2.21 4.95 16.09
CA ASP A 69 1.13 5.48 16.93
C ASP A 69 0.08 6.31 16.18
N MET A 70 0.28 6.58 14.89
CA MET A 70 -0.71 7.32 14.09
C MET A 70 -2.01 6.54 13.91
N ASP A 71 -3.11 7.31 13.95
CA ASP A 71 -4.45 6.81 13.63
C ASP A 71 -4.56 6.48 12.13
N ILE A 72 -4.98 5.26 11.81
CA ILE A 72 -5.14 4.79 10.43
C ILE A 72 -6.12 5.65 9.64
N ARG A 73 -7.15 6.24 10.27
CA ARG A 73 -8.08 7.15 9.59
C ARG A 73 -7.37 8.37 9.07
N LYS A 74 -6.45 8.92 9.86
CA LYS A 74 -5.63 10.07 9.47
C LYS A 74 -4.71 9.68 8.32
N VAL A 75 -4.09 8.49 8.40
CA VAL A 75 -3.25 7.92 7.33
C VAL A 75 -4.04 7.77 6.03
N ILE A 76 -5.24 7.18 6.06
CA ILE A 76 -6.09 7.00 4.88
C ILE A 76 -6.57 8.34 4.33
N LYS A 77 -7.04 9.26 5.19
CA LYS A 77 -7.54 10.58 4.80
C LYS A 77 -6.48 11.44 4.12
N GLU A 78 -5.22 11.30 4.53
CA GLU A 78 -4.08 11.97 3.91
C GLU A 78 -3.55 11.24 2.66
N GLY A 79 -4.22 10.18 2.21
CA GLY A 79 -3.84 9.43 1.02
C GLY A 79 -2.63 8.51 1.22
N ARG A 80 -2.27 8.21 2.47
CA ARG A 80 -1.12 7.37 2.88
C ARG A 80 -1.49 5.89 3.09
N GLY A 81 -2.72 5.48 2.78
CA GLY A 81 -3.20 4.12 2.99
C GLY A 81 -2.43 3.05 2.20
N PHE A 82 -2.06 3.35 0.95
CA PHE A 82 -1.21 2.44 0.16
C PHE A 82 0.20 2.33 0.76
N PHE A 83 0.77 3.45 1.20
CA PHE A 83 2.08 3.46 1.86
C PHE A 83 2.07 2.60 3.13
N LEU A 84 1.00 2.66 3.93
CA LEU A 84 0.80 1.74 5.06
C LEU A 84 0.80 0.27 4.62
N LEU A 85 0.02 -0.08 3.59
CA LEU A 85 -0.03 -1.45 3.03
C LEU A 85 1.35 -1.93 2.56
N ALA A 86 2.06 -1.12 1.78
CA ALA A 86 3.39 -1.42 1.28
C ALA A 86 4.40 -1.58 2.44
N ASN A 87 4.35 -0.69 3.43
CA ASN A 87 5.24 -0.77 4.60
C ASN A 87 4.97 -2.03 5.43
N THR A 88 3.72 -2.45 5.55
CA THR A 88 3.38 -3.70 6.27
C THR A 88 3.79 -4.95 5.48
N ALA A 89 3.61 -4.97 4.16
CA ALA A 89 4.11 -6.05 3.32
C ALA A 89 5.64 -6.15 3.41
N LEU A 90 6.33 -5.02 3.36
CA LEU A 90 7.78 -4.95 3.52
C LEU A 90 8.21 -5.39 4.92
N ALA A 91 7.55 -4.93 5.98
CA ALA A 91 7.84 -5.35 7.35
C ALA A 91 7.60 -6.86 7.55
N SER A 92 6.59 -7.44 6.90
CA SER A 92 6.35 -8.89 6.89
C SER A 92 7.51 -9.63 6.18
N PHE A 93 7.92 -9.15 5.01
CA PHE A 93 9.07 -9.69 4.28
C PHE A 93 10.37 -9.59 5.09
N GLN A 94 10.63 -8.45 5.73
CA GLN A 94 11.79 -8.23 6.62
C GLN A 94 11.82 -9.22 7.78
N ARG A 95 10.65 -9.51 8.39
CA ARG A 95 10.57 -10.53 9.45
C ARG A 95 10.87 -11.93 8.92
N ARG A 96 10.41 -12.27 7.71
CA ARG A 96 10.67 -13.56 7.03
C ARG A 96 12.14 -13.74 6.65
N MET A 97 12.80 -12.67 6.24
CA MET A 97 14.23 -12.65 5.89
C MET A 97 15.15 -12.82 7.11
N GLY A 98 14.58 -12.80 8.33
CA GLY A 98 15.31 -12.98 9.56
C GLY A 98 16.18 -11.77 9.91
N SER A 99 16.23 -11.44 11.20
CA SER A 99 17.14 -10.48 11.82
C SER A 99 18.63 -10.88 11.73
N GLN A 100 19.03 -11.68 10.74
CA GLN A 100 20.33 -12.35 10.69
C GLN A 100 21.48 -11.39 10.36
N THR A 101 21.22 -10.29 9.64
CA THR A 101 22.24 -9.27 9.35
C THR A 101 22.29 -8.16 10.39
N GLY A 102 21.27 -8.02 11.24
CA GLY A 102 21.14 -6.91 12.22
C GLY A 102 20.90 -5.53 11.60
N ILE A 103 20.89 -5.42 10.26
CA ILE A 103 20.87 -4.15 9.52
C ILE A 103 19.46 -3.83 9.05
N LYS A 104 19.04 -2.60 9.29
CA LYS A 104 17.71 -2.15 8.87
C LYS A 104 17.72 -1.86 7.38
N PRO A 105 16.68 -2.24 6.61
CA PRO A 105 16.71 -1.96 5.19
C PRO A 105 16.72 -0.46 4.88
N GLY A 106 17.61 -0.04 3.96
CA GLY A 106 17.84 1.38 3.66
C GLY A 106 18.87 2.05 4.57
N GLU A 107 19.62 1.30 5.38
CA GLU A 107 20.66 1.81 6.28
C GLU A 107 21.86 2.36 5.52
N GLU A 108 22.20 1.78 4.37
CA GLU A 108 23.23 2.28 3.45
C GLU A 108 22.92 3.70 2.95
N ILE A 109 21.67 3.96 2.56
CA ILE A 109 21.20 5.29 2.15
C ILE A 109 21.17 6.28 3.33
N LEU A 110 20.74 5.82 4.52
CA LEU A 110 20.73 6.65 5.72
C LEU A 110 22.14 6.98 6.22
N SER A 111 23.08 6.06 6.07
CA SER A 111 24.49 6.25 6.40
C SER A 111 25.07 7.38 5.55
N ALA A 112 24.82 7.38 4.23
CA ALA A 112 25.21 8.49 3.34
C ALA A 112 24.63 9.84 3.78
N ALA A 113 23.35 9.88 4.16
CA ALA A 113 22.72 11.11 4.66
C ALA A 113 23.33 11.60 5.99
N THR A 114 23.79 10.67 6.82
CA THR A 114 24.45 10.97 8.11
C THR A 114 25.85 11.52 7.87
N LEU A 115 26.64 10.84 7.02
CA LEU A 115 27.97 11.29 6.61
C LEU A 115 27.96 12.67 5.95
N ALA A 116 26.99 12.93 5.07
CA ALA A 116 26.82 14.23 4.43
C ALA A 116 26.70 15.34 5.49
N LYS A 117 25.93 15.09 6.56
CA LYS A 117 25.77 16.03 7.66
C LYS A 117 27.05 16.17 8.50
N GLU A 118 27.73 15.07 8.79
CA GLU A 118 28.97 15.07 9.60
C GLU A 118 30.11 15.82 8.90
N LYS A 119 30.24 15.65 7.58
CA LYS A 119 31.28 16.28 6.75
C LYS A 119 30.89 17.65 6.18
N GLY A 120 29.65 18.10 6.40
CA GLY A 120 29.14 19.35 5.83
C GLY A 120 28.96 19.34 4.31
N ILE A 121 28.83 18.16 3.71
CA ILE A 121 28.62 17.99 2.27
C ILE A 121 27.12 18.20 1.96
N PRO A 122 26.75 19.06 0.98
CA PRO A 122 25.37 19.21 0.53
C PRO A 122 24.72 17.88 0.12
N LEU A 123 23.45 17.69 0.54
CA LEU A 123 22.67 16.49 0.25
C LEU A 123 21.51 16.81 -0.70
N SER A 124 21.35 16.01 -1.75
CA SER A 124 20.18 16.03 -2.64
C SER A 124 19.33 14.77 -2.48
N LEU A 125 18.03 14.98 -2.29
CA LEU A 125 17.01 13.94 -2.25
C LEU A 125 16.48 13.73 -3.67
N CYS A 126 16.90 12.65 -4.31
CA CYS A 126 16.72 12.47 -5.76
C CYS A 126 15.53 11.56 -6.12
N ASP A 127 14.78 11.04 -5.14
CA ASP A 127 13.66 10.12 -5.38
C ASP A 127 12.31 10.84 -5.37
N ARG A 128 11.36 10.27 -6.11
CA ARG A 128 9.98 10.76 -6.15
C ARG A 128 9.28 10.42 -4.85
N GLU A 129 8.37 11.30 -4.43
CA GLU A 129 7.56 11.05 -3.25
C GLU A 129 6.81 9.72 -3.38
N ILE A 130 7.03 8.82 -2.42
CA ILE A 130 6.60 7.43 -2.52
C ILE A 130 5.07 7.28 -2.65
N GLN A 131 4.27 8.16 -2.02
CA GLN A 131 2.81 8.09 -2.18
C GLN A 131 2.38 8.48 -3.60
N THR A 132 3.05 9.45 -4.21
CA THR A 132 2.82 9.88 -5.59
C THR A 132 3.15 8.74 -6.55
N THR A 133 4.31 8.11 -6.38
CA THR A 133 4.70 6.90 -7.10
C THR A 133 3.61 5.82 -7.02
N PHE A 134 3.14 5.49 -5.82
CA PHE A 134 2.11 4.47 -5.65
C PHE A 134 0.73 4.86 -6.19
N LYS A 135 0.30 6.12 -5.99
CA LYS A 135 -0.97 6.63 -6.54
C LYS A 135 -0.96 6.59 -8.06
N ARG A 136 0.16 6.88 -8.71
CA ARG A 136 0.33 6.76 -10.16
C ARG A 136 0.25 5.32 -10.63
N ALA A 137 0.97 4.40 -9.98
CA ALA A 137 0.90 2.97 -10.30
C ALA A 137 -0.54 2.45 -10.19
N TRP A 138 -1.26 2.86 -9.15
CA TRP A 138 -2.66 2.53 -8.96
C TRP A 138 -3.56 3.15 -10.03
N ALA A 139 -3.37 4.43 -10.35
CA ALA A 139 -4.19 5.13 -11.32
C ALA A 139 -4.03 4.59 -12.74
N LYS A 140 -2.80 4.20 -13.14
CA LYS A 140 -2.50 3.55 -14.43
C LYS A 140 -2.97 2.10 -14.51
N SER A 141 -3.22 1.45 -13.37
CA SER A 141 -3.65 0.05 -13.32
C SER A 141 -5.12 -0.14 -13.67
N SER A 142 -5.39 -1.17 -14.49
CA SER A 142 -6.75 -1.68 -14.75
C SER A 142 -7.39 -2.26 -13.48
N LEU A 143 -8.71 -2.43 -13.48
CA LEU A 143 -9.41 -3.06 -12.35
C LEU A 143 -8.89 -4.48 -12.08
N TRP A 144 -8.57 -5.23 -13.13
CA TRP A 144 -8.00 -6.57 -13.03
C TRP A 144 -6.61 -6.56 -12.36
N ASN A 145 -5.72 -5.65 -12.78
CA ASN A 145 -4.39 -5.52 -12.20
C ASN A 145 -4.46 -5.06 -10.72
N LYS A 146 -5.43 -4.21 -10.38
CA LYS A 146 -5.72 -3.83 -8.99
C LYS A 146 -6.13 -5.02 -8.14
N CYS A 147 -7.05 -5.86 -8.65
CA CYS A 147 -7.46 -7.08 -7.96
C CYS A 147 -6.29 -8.05 -7.77
N LYS A 148 -5.47 -8.27 -8.82
CA LYS A 148 -4.26 -9.08 -8.74
C LYS A 148 -3.28 -8.55 -7.69
N LEU A 149 -2.94 -7.26 -7.75
CA LEU A 149 -2.04 -6.62 -6.78
C LEU A 149 -2.56 -6.74 -5.34
N LEU A 150 -3.85 -6.50 -5.12
CA LEU A 150 -4.46 -6.67 -3.80
C LEU A 150 -4.39 -8.12 -3.34
N ALA A 151 -4.69 -9.09 -4.21
CA ALA A 151 -4.59 -10.51 -3.88
C ALA A 151 -3.15 -10.91 -3.54
N THR A 152 -2.15 -10.44 -4.30
CA THR A 152 -0.73 -10.69 -4.04
C THR A 152 -0.27 -10.05 -2.73
N LEU A 153 -0.62 -8.80 -2.46
CA LEU A 153 -0.25 -8.11 -1.22
C LEU A 153 -0.91 -8.76 0.00
N ILE A 154 -2.18 -9.15 -0.11
CA ILE A 154 -2.89 -9.90 0.93
C ILE A 154 -2.21 -11.25 1.13
N SER A 155 -1.96 -12.01 0.06
CA SER A 155 -1.25 -13.29 0.14
C SER A 155 0.11 -13.15 0.81
N ALA A 156 0.92 -12.16 0.42
CA ALA A 156 2.22 -11.88 1.04
C ALA A 156 2.11 -11.47 2.51
N ALA A 157 1.07 -10.72 2.88
CA ALA A 157 0.81 -10.31 4.25
C ALA A 157 0.30 -11.45 5.15
N PHE A 158 -0.24 -12.53 4.59
CA PHE A 158 -0.76 -13.70 5.33
C PHE A 158 0.03 -15.00 5.07
N SER A 159 1.04 -14.97 4.20
CA SER A 159 1.90 -16.12 3.89
C SER A 159 2.80 -16.47 5.08
N LYS A 160 3.01 -17.78 5.27
CA LYS A 160 3.79 -18.40 6.35
C LYS A 160 5.14 -18.97 5.89
N GLU A 161 5.47 -18.87 4.61
CA GLU A 161 6.69 -19.51 4.09
C GLU A 161 7.94 -18.75 4.59
N GLU A 162 8.71 -19.34 5.49
CA GLU A 162 10.04 -18.81 5.81
C GLU A 162 10.95 -19.09 4.61
N ILE A 163 11.74 -18.08 4.20
CA ILE A 163 12.67 -18.22 3.09
C ILE A 163 13.87 -18.99 3.62
N THR A 164 14.21 -20.10 2.98
CA THR A 164 15.39 -20.91 3.36
C THR A 164 16.69 -20.17 3.05
N ALA A 165 17.80 -20.55 3.69
CA ALA A 165 19.10 -19.91 3.45
C ALA A 165 19.57 -20.11 2.01
N GLU A 166 19.22 -21.25 1.41
CA GLU A 166 19.47 -21.59 0.02
C GLU A 166 18.67 -20.70 -0.94
N GLU A 167 17.36 -20.54 -0.71
CA GLU A 167 16.52 -19.61 -1.48
C GLU A 167 16.99 -18.16 -1.33
N LEU A 168 17.49 -17.78 -0.15
CA LEU A 168 18.04 -16.45 0.10
C LEU A 168 19.31 -16.19 -0.72
N GLU A 169 20.21 -17.17 -0.85
CA GLU A 169 21.38 -17.00 -1.70
C GLU A 169 21.02 -16.98 -3.18
N GLU A 170 20.07 -17.80 -3.59
CA GLU A 170 19.58 -17.78 -4.97
C GLU A 170 18.98 -16.41 -5.33
N LEU A 171 18.28 -15.76 -4.38
CA LEU A 171 17.74 -14.41 -4.50
C LEU A 171 18.81 -13.30 -4.56
N LYS A 172 20.04 -13.53 -4.07
CA LYS A 172 21.14 -12.55 -4.16
C LYS A 172 21.78 -12.52 -5.55
N SER A 173 21.58 -13.56 -6.36
CA SER A 173 22.10 -13.56 -7.72
C SER A 173 21.38 -12.50 -8.55
N GLN A 174 22.16 -11.68 -9.28
CA GLN A 174 21.62 -10.66 -10.17
C GLN A 174 20.68 -11.26 -11.22
N ASP A 175 20.96 -12.49 -11.67
CA ASP A 175 20.18 -13.20 -12.69
C ASP A 175 18.79 -13.61 -12.18
N THR A 176 18.68 -14.16 -10.96
CA THR A 176 17.37 -14.52 -10.37
C THR A 176 16.53 -13.28 -10.07
N LEU A 177 17.15 -12.22 -9.53
CA LEU A 177 16.46 -10.95 -9.29
C LEU A 177 15.90 -10.36 -10.60
N GLN A 178 16.69 -10.39 -11.68
CA GLN A 178 16.27 -9.92 -12.99
C GLN A 178 15.12 -10.76 -13.57
N GLN A 179 15.17 -12.09 -13.41
CA GLN A 179 14.09 -12.98 -13.86
C GLN A 179 12.79 -12.71 -13.11
N MET A 180 12.83 -12.59 -11.77
CA MET A 180 11.64 -12.25 -10.97
C MET A 180 11.08 -10.88 -11.32
N MET A 181 11.94 -9.89 -11.54
CA MET A 181 11.55 -8.56 -11.99
C MET A 181 10.90 -8.61 -13.38
N ALA A 182 11.41 -9.42 -14.30
CA ALA A 182 10.86 -9.60 -15.63
C ALA A 182 9.48 -10.30 -15.61
N GLU A 183 9.31 -11.31 -14.75
CA GLU A 183 8.01 -11.98 -14.55
C GLU A 183 6.98 -11.03 -13.93
N MET A 184 7.37 -10.28 -12.88
CA MET A 184 6.52 -9.26 -12.28
C MET A 184 6.14 -8.18 -13.32
N ALA A 185 7.08 -7.76 -14.16
CA ALA A 185 6.83 -6.78 -15.22
C ALA A 185 5.80 -7.28 -16.25
N LYS A 186 5.79 -8.58 -16.55
CA LYS A 186 4.82 -9.20 -17.44
C LYS A 186 3.43 -9.26 -16.83
N GLU A 187 3.33 -9.60 -15.55
CA GLU A 187 2.05 -9.74 -14.84
C GLU A 187 1.43 -8.40 -14.43
N LEU A 188 2.26 -7.40 -14.11
CA LEU A 188 1.83 -6.07 -13.66
C LEU A 188 2.56 -4.94 -14.43
N PRO A 189 2.34 -4.79 -15.76
CA PRO A 189 3.07 -3.82 -16.58
C PRO A 189 2.97 -2.35 -16.07
N PRO A 190 1.79 -1.84 -15.65
CA PRO A 190 1.68 -0.48 -15.13
C PRO A 190 2.45 -0.26 -13.82
N VAL A 191 2.67 -1.32 -13.04
CA VAL A 191 3.41 -1.26 -11.78
C VAL A 191 4.91 -1.16 -12.09
N LYS A 192 5.42 -1.98 -13.02
CA LYS A 192 6.81 -1.88 -13.48
C LYS A 192 7.11 -0.54 -14.14
N GLU A 193 6.20 -0.07 -15.00
CA GLU A 193 6.32 1.24 -15.66
C GLU A 193 6.54 2.35 -14.62
N VAL A 194 5.76 2.36 -13.53
CA VAL A 194 5.81 3.45 -12.55
C VAL A 194 6.90 3.26 -11.49
N LEU A 195 7.10 2.04 -10.98
CA LEU A 195 8.07 1.76 -9.90
C LEU A 195 9.51 1.62 -10.40
N ILE A 196 9.70 1.27 -11.67
CA ILE A 196 11.02 1.08 -12.26
C ILE A 196 11.25 2.15 -13.31
N ASP A 197 10.56 2.11 -14.46
CA ASP A 197 10.94 2.96 -15.60
C ASP A 197 10.80 4.47 -15.31
N GLU A 198 9.66 4.90 -14.77
CA GLU A 198 9.46 6.30 -14.38
C GLU A 198 10.35 6.71 -13.21
N ARG A 199 10.66 5.77 -12.31
CA ARG A 199 11.49 6.03 -11.13
C ARG A 199 12.95 6.22 -11.53
N ASP A 200 13.47 5.41 -12.44
CA ASP A 200 14.79 5.55 -13.06
C ASP A 200 14.93 6.90 -13.75
N GLN A 201 13.89 7.31 -14.50
CA GLN A 201 13.85 8.61 -15.15
C GLN A 201 13.88 9.76 -14.14
N TYR A 202 13.11 9.64 -13.05
CA TYR A 202 13.07 10.63 -11.99
C TYR A 202 14.43 10.74 -11.27
N LEU A 203 15.01 9.60 -10.89
CA LEU A 203 16.31 9.52 -10.21
C LEU A 203 17.43 10.08 -11.09
N GLY A 204 17.55 9.59 -12.33
CA GLY A 204 18.59 10.03 -13.25
C GLY A 204 18.49 11.51 -13.56
N ARG A 205 17.28 12.05 -13.75
CA ARG A 205 17.09 13.49 -13.94
C ARG A 205 17.44 14.31 -12.70
N SER A 206 17.01 13.87 -11.52
CA SER A 206 17.30 14.56 -10.27
C SER A 206 18.80 14.57 -9.94
N ILE A 207 19.54 13.49 -10.26
CA ILE A 207 20.99 13.42 -10.09
C ILE A 207 21.70 14.32 -11.12
N PHE A 208 21.26 14.29 -12.38
CA PHE A 208 21.83 15.12 -13.45
C PHE A 208 21.69 16.61 -13.16
N GLU A 209 20.50 17.05 -12.74
CA GLU A 209 20.16 18.45 -12.47
C GLU A 209 20.67 18.95 -11.10
N ALA A 210 21.19 18.07 -10.23
CA ALA A 210 21.75 18.46 -8.94
C ALA A 210 23.03 19.31 -9.11
N GLU A 211 23.20 20.32 -8.24
CA GLU A 211 24.37 21.21 -8.25
C GLU A 211 25.68 20.51 -7.85
N GLY A 212 26.83 21.01 -8.30
CA GLY A 212 28.16 20.47 -7.95
C GLY A 212 28.86 19.85 -9.15
N ARG A 213 30.20 19.76 -9.12
CA ARG A 213 30.98 19.18 -10.22
C ARG A 213 31.27 17.71 -10.00
N LYS A 214 31.61 17.32 -8.78
CA LYS A 214 31.82 15.92 -8.39
C LYS A 214 30.69 15.45 -7.49
N LYS A 215 29.86 14.53 -7.99
CA LYS A 215 28.66 14.04 -7.30
C LYS A 215 28.83 12.56 -6.99
N VAL A 216 28.53 12.14 -5.76
CA VAL A 216 28.37 10.71 -5.43
C VAL A 216 26.88 10.41 -5.29
N ALA A 217 26.36 9.47 -6.08
CA ALA A 217 24.96 9.09 -6.11
C ALA A 217 24.76 7.65 -5.59
N ILE A 218 24.04 7.52 -4.47
CA ILE A 218 23.75 6.24 -3.81
C ILE A 218 22.33 5.82 -4.15
N ILE A 219 22.21 4.71 -4.89
CA ILE A 219 20.94 4.15 -5.36
C ILE A 219 20.91 2.64 -5.12
N GLY A 220 19.73 2.03 -5.23
CA GLY A 220 19.56 0.60 -5.25
C GLY A 220 20.11 0.00 -6.55
N ALA A 221 20.79 -1.14 -6.46
CA ALA A 221 21.45 -1.78 -7.61
C ALA A 221 20.51 -2.07 -8.79
N GLY A 222 19.21 -2.28 -8.53
CA GLY A 222 18.19 -2.49 -9.57
C GLY A 222 17.93 -1.27 -10.46
N HIS A 223 18.25 -0.06 -9.99
CA HIS A 223 18.02 1.21 -10.70
C HIS A 223 19.24 1.68 -11.49
N THR A 224 20.43 1.10 -11.26
CA THR A 224 21.71 1.56 -11.82
C THR A 224 21.68 1.70 -13.34
N LYS A 225 21.25 0.66 -14.05
CA LYS A 225 21.20 0.67 -15.52
C LYS A 225 20.26 1.75 -16.06
N GLY A 226 19.05 1.83 -15.53
CA GLY A 226 18.04 2.80 -15.99
C GLY A 226 18.41 4.25 -15.68
N VAL A 227 19.11 4.49 -14.56
CA VAL A 227 19.65 5.81 -14.21
C VAL A 227 20.76 6.22 -15.16
N ILE A 228 21.73 5.34 -15.46
CA ILE A 228 22.80 5.62 -16.44
C ILE A 228 22.19 5.92 -17.81
N ASP A 229 21.23 5.11 -18.26
CA ASP A 229 20.54 5.32 -19.54
C ASP A 229 19.81 6.66 -19.58
N THR A 230 19.18 7.06 -18.48
CA THR A 230 18.49 8.35 -18.36
C THR A 230 19.46 9.52 -18.44
N ILE A 231 20.57 9.46 -17.70
CA ILE A 231 21.62 10.50 -17.72
C ILE A 231 22.22 10.62 -19.12
N ALA A 232 22.50 9.50 -19.80
CA ALA A 232 23.00 9.50 -21.17
C ALA A 232 22.05 10.19 -22.15
N LYS A 233 20.73 9.99 -22.00
CA LYS A 233 19.70 10.67 -22.82
C LYS A 233 19.65 12.17 -22.55
N LEU A 234 19.74 12.57 -21.28
CA LEU A 234 19.77 13.97 -20.87
C LEU A 234 21.00 14.70 -21.44
N GLU A 235 22.17 14.05 -21.39
CA GLU A 235 23.40 14.56 -21.99
C GLU A 235 23.25 14.81 -23.50
N ARG A 236 22.64 13.85 -24.20
CA ARG A 236 22.34 13.97 -25.63
C ARG A 236 21.19 14.94 -25.94
N LYS A 237 20.63 15.62 -24.93
CA LYS A 237 19.50 16.56 -25.03
C LYS A 237 18.26 15.91 -25.65
N GLU A 238 18.08 14.60 -25.45
CA GLU A 238 16.88 13.89 -25.89
C GLU A 238 15.66 14.31 -25.07
N LYS A 239 14.47 14.18 -25.67
CA LYS A 239 13.22 14.52 -25.00
C LYS A 239 12.88 13.47 -23.94
N THR A 240 13.13 13.79 -22.68
CA THR A 240 12.75 12.99 -21.51
C THR A 240 11.61 13.68 -20.71
N PRO A 241 10.72 12.93 -20.03
CA PRO A 241 9.65 13.52 -19.22
C PRO A 241 10.19 14.42 -18.11
N SER A 242 9.60 15.61 -17.92
CA SER A 242 9.96 16.49 -16.80
C SER A 242 9.57 15.88 -15.46
N LEU A 243 10.23 16.29 -14.37
CA LEU A 243 9.86 15.85 -13.01
C LEU A 243 8.37 16.11 -12.72
N GLN A 244 7.87 17.28 -13.13
CA GLN A 244 6.44 17.65 -13.01
C GLN A 244 5.50 16.65 -13.71
N ALA A 245 5.86 16.19 -14.92
CA ALA A 245 5.06 15.19 -15.63
C ALA A 245 5.11 13.81 -14.95
N LEU A 246 6.21 13.50 -14.27
CA LEU A 246 6.38 12.29 -13.47
C LEU A 246 5.67 12.37 -12.11
N ASP A 247 5.29 13.56 -11.65
CA ASP A 247 4.55 13.78 -10.40
C ASP A 247 3.02 13.80 -10.57
N GLU A 248 2.50 14.08 -11.78
CA GLU A 248 1.05 14.24 -11.99
C GLU A 248 0.27 12.91 -11.92
N ILE A 249 -0.79 12.80 -11.11
CA ILE A 249 -1.55 11.54 -11.00
C ILE A 249 -2.66 11.47 -12.07
N PRO A 250 -2.71 10.43 -12.93
CA PRO A 250 -3.75 10.32 -13.95
C PRO A 250 -5.15 10.09 -13.36
N LYS A 251 -6.20 10.67 -13.99
CA LYS A 251 -7.59 10.57 -13.52
C LYS A 251 -8.24 9.22 -13.85
N GLY A 252 -8.97 8.63 -12.90
CA GLY A 252 -9.70 7.36 -13.09
C GLY A 252 -11.05 7.49 -13.81
N LYS A 253 -11.57 6.38 -14.35
CA LYS A 253 -12.87 6.31 -15.06
C LYS A 253 -14.06 6.00 -14.12
N PRO A 254 -15.27 6.57 -14.33
CA PRO A 254 -16.39 6.50 -13.38
C PRO A 254 -17.36 5.32 -13.64
N VAL A 255 -16.91 4.07 -13.50
CA VAL A 255 -17.70 2.88 -13.91
C VAL A 255 -18.57 2.28 -12.78
N GLY A 256 -18.25 2.54 -11.50
CA GLY A 256 -18.89 1.84 -10.35
C GLY A 256 -20.33 2.24 -9.99
N LYS A 257 -20.96 3.19 -10.67
CA LYS A 257 -22.24 3.79 -10.23
C LYS A 257 -23.51 3.05 -10.69
N ILE A 258 -23.45 2.15 -11.67
CA ILE A 258 -24.66 1.64 -12.35
C ILE A 258 -25.18 0.32 -11.75
N VAL A 259 -24.29 -0.56 -11.29
CA VAL A 259 -24.65 -1.91 -10.80
C VAL A 259 -25.31 -1.89 -9.40
N GLY A 260 -25.14 -0.82 -8.62
CA GLY A 260 -25.64 -0.72 -7.25
C GLY A 260 -27.16 -0.54 -7.08
N TYR A 261 -27.90 -0.22 -8.16
CA TYR A 261 -29.31 0.22 -8.04
C TYR A 261 -30.37 -0.83 -8.43
N ALA A 262 -29.99 -1.97 -9.03
CA ALA A 262 -30.96 -2.94 -9.54
C ALA A 262 -31.67 -3.78 -8.45
N ILE A 263 -30.94 -4.21 -7.42
CA ILE A 263 -31.47 -5.03 -6.32
C ILE A 263 -32.35 -4.23 -5.33
N PRO A 264 -32.00 -2.98 -4.94
CA PRO A 264 -32.90 -2.15 -4.13
C PRO A 264 -34.27 -1.95 -4.78
N LEU A 265 -34.30 -1.76 -6.10
CA LEU A 265 -35.54 -1.54 -6.85
C LEU A 265 -36.48 -2.76 -6.78
N LEU A 266 -35.94 -3.97 -6.84
CA LEU A 266 -36.72 -5.21 -6.76
C LEU A 266 -37.37 -5.39 -5.37
N ILE A 267 -36.64 -5.12 -4.29
CA ILE A 267 -37.17 -5.30 -2.93
C ILE A 267 -38.25 -4.24 -2.64
N VAL A 268 -38.03 -2.99 -3.07
CA VAL A 268 -39.06 -1.94 -2.98
C VAL A 268 -40.31 -2.33 -3.77
N ALA A 269 -40.17 -2.90 -4.98
CA ALA A 269 -41.30 -3.33 -5.78
C ALA A 269 -42.14 -4.43 -5.09
N ILE A 270 -41.51 -5.40 -4.42
CA ILE A 270 -42.20 -6.45 -3.68
C ILE A 270 -42.98 -5.89 -2.47
N LEU A 271 -42.37 -4.95 -1.73
CA LEU A 271 -43.04 -4.28 -0.61
C LEU A 271 -44.26 -3.50 -1.09
N VAL A 272 -44.11 -2.71 -2.16
CA VAL A 272 -45.21 -1.93 -2.76
C VAL A 272 -46.32 -2.85 -3.28
N ALA A 273 -45.97 -3.97 -3.94
CA ALA A 273 -46.95 -4.95 -4.40
C ALA A 273 -47.78 -5.52 -3.24
N GLY A 274 -47.14 -5.86 -2.11
CA GLY A 274 -47.84 -6.37 -0.93
C GLY A 274 -48.85 -5.38 -0.35
N PHE A 275 -48.53 -4.08 -0.33
CA PHE A 275 -49.49 -3.03 0.07
C PHE A 275 -50.65 -2.88 -0.93
N ALA A 276 -50.38 -3.07 -2.23
CA ALA A 276 -51.37 -2.90 -3.29
C ALA A 276 -52.34 -4.09 -3.40
N THR A 277 -51.87 -5.33 -3.19
CA THR A 277 -52.67 -6.54 -3.41
C THR A 277 -53.30 -7.09 -2.13
N ALA A 278 -52.60 -7.04 -0.99
CA ALA A 278 -53.02 -7.67 0.25
C ALA A 278 -53.59 -6.70 1.31
N GLY A 279 -53.58 -5.39 1.02
CA GLY A 279 -54.14 -4.35 1.88
C GLY A 279 -53.19 -3.86 2.99
N TRP A 280 -53.59 -2.79 3.66
CA TRP A 280 -52.75 -2.04 4.61
C TRP A 280 -52.29 -2.87 5.81
N ASP A 281 -53.19 -3.66 6.41
CA ASP A 281 -52.88 -4.48 7.59
C ASP A 281 -51.83 -5.56 7.27
N GLN A 282 -51.95 -6.21 6.11
CA GLN A 282 -51.01 -7.23 5.69
C GLN A 282 -49.66 -6.61 5.27
N GLY A 283 -49.68 -5.50 4.53
CA GLY A 283 -48.47 -4.75 4.18
C GLY A 283 -47.70 -4.29 5.42
N LEU A 284 -48.39 -3.82 6.46
CA LEU A 284 -47.77 -3.44 7.73
C LEU A 284 -47.17 -4.65 8.47
N ARG A 285 -47.86 -5.80 8.50
CA ARG A 285 -47.32 -7.05 9.09
C ARG A 285 -46.08 -7.54 8.35
N MET A 286 -46.08 -7.45 7.02
CA MET A 286 -44.93 -7.79 6.18
C MET A 286 -43.75 -6.85 6.46
N PHE A 287 -43.98 -5.55 6.53
CA PHE A 287 -42.96 -4.57 6.88
C PHE A 287 -42.38 -4.79 8.29
N LEU A 288 -43.23 -4.99 9.30
CA LEU A 288 -42.78 -5.25 10.67
C LEU A 288 -42.01 -6.56 10.79
N LEU A 289 -42.39 -7.60 10.04
CA LEU A 289 -41.63 -8.84 9.96
C LEU A 289 -40.23 -8.60 9.36
N TRP A 290 -40.15 -7.87 8.24
CA TRP A 290 -38.88 -7.51 7.61
C TRP A 290 -37.95 -6.78 8.58
N VAL A 291 -38.48 -5.79 9.29
CA VAL A 291 -37.74 -5.02 10.29
C VAL A 291 -37.30 -5.92 11.45
N ALA A 292 -38.21 -6.68 12.05
CA ALA A 292 -37.91 -7.51 13.21
C ALA A 292 -36.84 -8.56 12.94
N VAL A 293 -36.92 -9.26 11.79
CA VAL A 293 -35.97 -10.31 11.42
C VAL A 293 -34.58 -9.71 11.13
N ASN A 294 -34.49 -8.63 10.35
CA ASN A 294 -33.20 -8.00 10.05
C ASN A 294 -32.54 -7.38 11.30
N CYS A 295 -33.31 -6.69 12.14
CA CYS A 295 -32.83 -6.14 13.40
C CYS A 295 -32.33 -7.25 14.33
N GLY A 296 -33.13 -8.32 14.52
CA GLY A 296 -32.81 -9.41 15.43
C GLY A 296 -31.56 -10.19 15.03
N CYS A 297 -31.45 -10.60 13.77
CA CYS A 297 -30.29 -11.34 13.28
C CYS A 297 -29.01 -10.49 13.36
N THR A 298 -29.08 -9.20 13.03
CA THR A 298 -27.93 -8.29 13.12
C THR A 298 -27.54 -8.00 14.57
N LEU A 299 -28.51 -7.89 15.48
CA LEU A 299 -28.27 -7.73 16.91
C LEU A 299 -27.48 -8.91 17.48
N VAL A 300 -27.90 -10.14 17.20
CA VAL A 300 -27.18 -11.34 17.65
C VAL A 300 -25.77 -11.35 17.08
N ALA A 301 -25.61 -11.08 15.78
CA ALA A 301 -24.29 -11.09 15.15
C ALA A 301 -23.34 -10.02 15.71
N THR A 302 -23.84 -8.82 16.00
CA THR A 302 -23.04 -7.73 16.57
C THR A 302 -22.70 -7.96 18.04
N LEU A 303 -23.59 -8.59 18.81
CA LEU A 303 -23.29 -9.07 20.17
C LEU A 303 -22.18 -10.12 20.16
N LEU A 304 -22.24 -11.10 19.26
CA LEU A 304 -21.22 -12.14 19.10
C LEU A 304 -19.86 -11.53 18.73
N SER A 305 -19.85 -10.47 17.93
CA SER A 305 -18.61 -9.76 17.57
C SER A 305 -18.01 -8.94 18.73
N ALA A 306 -18.68 -8.83 19.88
CA ALA A 306 -18.31 -7.95 20.99
C ALA A 306 -18.07 -6.49 20.55
N ALA A 307 -18.92 -6.00 19.63
CA ALA A 307 -18.87 -4.63 19.14
C ALA A 307 -19.14 -3.62 20.26
N HIS A 308 -18.72 -2.38 20.07
CA HIS A 308 -19.03 -1.29 20.99
C HIS A 308 -20.56 -1.17 21.18
N PRO A 309 -21.11 -0.92 22.40
CA PRO A 309 -22.55 -0.91 22.64
C PRO A 309 -23.34 0.03 21.71
N LEU A 310 -22.80 1.22 21.43
CA LEU A 310 -23.41 2.15 20.47
C LEU A 310 -23.40 1.61 19.04
N ASN A 311 -22.40 0.81 18.68
CA ASN A 311 -22.28 0.19 17.36
C ASN A 311 -23.28 -0.98 17.21
N ILE A 312 -23.49 -1.77 18.27
CA ILE A 312 -24.52 -2.81 18.32
C ILE A 312 -25.90 -2.18 18.02
N LEU A 313 -26.23 -1.09 18.73
CA LEU A 313 -27.49 -0.38 18.52
C LEU A 313 -27.60 0.17 17.08
N ALA A 314 -26.56 0.86 16.61
CA ALA A 314 -26.55 1.47 15.29
C ALA A 314 -26.74 0.42 14.17
N CYS A 315 -25.96 -0.66 14.18
CA CYS A 315 -26.08 -1.74 13.21
C CYS A 315 -27.46 -2.40 13.26
N SER A 316 -27.97 -2.72 14.46
CA SER A 316 -29.24 -3.41 14.60
C SER A 316 -30.41 -2.59 14.05
N VAL A 317 -30.47 -1.30 14.39
CA VAL A 317 -31.57 -0.40 13.95
C VAL A 317 -31.50 -0.09 12.46
N THR A 318 -30.29 0.02 11.89
CA THR A 318 -30.12 0.38 10.47
C THR A 318 -30.15 -0.82 9.53
N ALA A 319 -30.00 -2.06 10.04
CA ALA A 319 -29.97 -3.28 9.23
C ALA A 319 -31.10 -3.42 8.21
N PRO A 320 -32.38 -3.14 8.53
CA PRO A 320 -33.47 -3.28 7.56
C PRO A 320 -33.34 -2.35 6.35
N PHE A 321 -32.65 -1.21 6.50
CA PHE A 321 -32.43 -0.24 5.43
C PHE A 321 -31.21 -0.60 4.59
N PHE A 322 -30.11 -1.00 5.23
CA PHE A 322 -28.89 -1.39 4.54
C PHE A 322 -29.05 -2.74 3.81
N ALA A 323 -29.91 -3.64 4.31
CA ALA A 323 -30.29 -4.87 3.62
C ALA A 323 -30.92 -4.64 2.24
N LEU A 324 -31.53 -3.46 2.02
CA LEU A 324 -32.08 -3.09 0.71
C LEU A 324 -31.00 -2.65 -0.29
N ASN A 325 -29.78 -2.35 0.17
CA ASN A 325 -28.72 -1.81 -0.66
C ASN A 325 -27.50 -2.75 -0.70
N PRO A 326 -27.33 -3.54 -1.77
CA PRO A 326 -26.17 -4.42 -1.91
C PRO A 326 -24.83 -3.67 -1.97
N ALA A 327 -24.85 -2.40 -2.37
CA ALA A 327 -23.65 -1.58 -2.42
C ALA A 327 -23.25 -1.03 -1.03
N LEU A 328 -24.18 -0.96 -0.09
CA LEU A 328 -23.99 -0.44 1.26
C LEU A 328 -24.58 -1.42 2.27
N GLY A 329 -23.78 -2.42 2.68
CA GLY A 329 -24.16 -3.38 3.71
C GLY A 329 -23.98 -2.82 5.14
N VAL A 330 -24.77 -3.31 6.09
CA VAL A 330 -24.72 -2.86 7.50
C VAL A 330 -23.33 -3.08 8.13
N GLY A 331 -22.60 -4.09 7.67
CA GLY A 331 -21.25 -4.31 8.16
C GLY A 331 -20.26 -3.23 7.79
N MET A 332 -20.45 -2.54 6.67
CA MET A 332 -19.63 -1.37 6.33
C MET A 332 -19.80 -0.26 7.38
N LEU A 333 -21.04 0.01 7.79
CA LEU A 333 -21.33 0.90 8.90
C LEU A 333 -20.68 0.40 10.19
N GLY A 334 -20.88 -0.89 10.52
CA GLY A 334 -20.36 -1.51 11.73
C GLY A 334 -18.84 -1.45 11.86
N GLY A 335 -18.11 -1.84 10.81
CA GLY A 335 -16.65 -1.77 10.78
C GLY A 335 -16.13 -0.33 10.87
N VAL A 336 -16.77 0.62 10.18
CA VAL A 336 -16.39 2.05 10.25
C VAL A 336 -16.68 2.62 11.65
N LEU A 337 -17.83 2.36 12.25
CA LEU A 337 -18.15 2.81 13.60
C LEU A 337 -17.21 2.19 14.62
N GLU A 338 -16.92 0.89 14.53
CA GLU A 338 -16.00 0.22 15.45
C GLU A 338 -14.60 0.81 15.36
N ALA A 339 -14.10 1.02 14.14
CA ALA A 339 -12.84 1.71 13.91
C ALA A 339 -12.86 3.18 14.39
N THR A 340 -14.04 3.79 14.55
CA THR A 340 -14.18 5.17 15.07
C THR A 340 -14.02 5.18 16.57
N PHE A 341 -14.71 4.26 17.24
CA PHE A 341 -14.71 4.19 18.69
C PHE A 341 -13.38 3.68 19.23
N ARG A 342 -12.78 2.67 18.59
CA ARG A 342 -11.53 2.05 19.08
C ARG A 342 -10.25 2.66 18.52
N LYS A 343 -10.33 3.47 17.45
CA LYS A 343 -9.20 4.19 16.82
C LYS A 343 -7.98 3.28 16.58
N PRO A 344 -8.01 2.43 15.53
CA PRO A 344 -6.89 1.55 15.23
C PRO A 344 -5.64 2.36 14.84
N LYS A 345 -4.49 1.86 15.30
CA LYS A 345 -3.18 2.46 15.06
C LYS A 345 -2.40 1.66 14.02
N VAL A 346 -1.39 2.28 13.41
CA VAL A 346 -0.49 1.63 12.45
C VAL A 346 0.12 0.34 13.01
N ARG A 347 0.54 0.32 14.28
CA ARG A 347 1.06 -0.90 14.93
C ARG A 347 0.08 -2.07 14.94
N ASP A 348 -1.23 -1.80 15.03
CA ASP A 348 -2.27 -2.84 14.99
C ASP A 348 -2.31 -3.47 13.58
N PHE A 349 -1.97 -2.69 12.54
CA PHE A 349 -1.88 -3.16 11.16
C PHE A 349 -0.59 -3.95 10.91
N GLU A 350 0.54 -3.51 11.46
CA GLU A 350 1.82 -4.24 11.37
C GLU A 350 1.82 -5.58 12.13
N GLY A 351 0.97 -5.71 13.17
CA GLY A 351 0.77 -6.95 13.92
C GLY A 351 -0.27 -7.90 13.32
N ILE A 352 -0.95 -7.50 12.24
CA ILE A 352 -2.18 -8.16 11.78
C ILE A 352 -1.99 -9.64 11.42
N ASN A 353 -0.83 -10.01 10.83
CA ASN A 353 -0.56 -11.39 10.43
C ASN A 353 -0.52 -12.32 11.67
N ASN A 354 0.22 -11.92 12.69
CA ASN A 354 0.34 -12.70 13.93
C ASN A 354 -0.99 -12.80 14.69
N ASP A 355 -1.76 -11.72 14.69
CA ASP A 355 -3.04 -11.66 15.40
C ASP A 355 -4.16 -12.40 14.64
N ALA A 356 -4.18 -12.36 13.31
CA ALA A 356 -5.22 -13.00 12.49
C ALA A 356 -5.21 -14.53 12.62
N MET A 357 -4.05 -15.11 12.94
CA MET A 357 -3.88 -16.55 13.16
C MET A 357 -4.42 -17.02 14.52
N LYS A 358 -4.78 -16.10 15.43
CA LYS A 358 -5.29 -16.43 16.76
C LYS A 358 -6.71 -15.93 16.90
N LEU A 359 -7.63 -16.77 17.37
CA LEU A 359 -9.01 -16.34 17.63
C LEU A 359 -9.06 -15.12 18.59
N SER A 360 -8.19 -15.10 19.59
CA SER A 360 -8.06 -13.97 20.52
C SER A 360 -7.54 -12.68 19.86
N GLY A 361 -6.77 -12.78 18.78
CA GLY A 361 -6.29 -11.64 18.01
C GLY A 361 -7.42 -10.91 17.29
N TRP A 362 -8.44 -11.62 16.82
CA TRP A 362 -9.64 -11.01 16.21
C TRP A 362 -10.44 -10.12 17.16
N TYR A 363 -10.35 -10.34 18.47
CA TYR A 363 -11.02 -9.52 19.49
C TYR A 363 -10.11 -8.47 20.15
N ARG A 364 -8.79 -8.66 20.10
CA ARG A 364 -7.80 -7.76 20.74
C ARG A 364 -7.23 -6.73 19.77
N ASN A 365 -6.90 -7.15 18.56
CA ASN A 365 -6.38 -6.27 17.53
C ASN A 365 -7.53 -5.42 16.98
N ARG A 366 -7.39 -4.09 17.06
CA ARG A 366 -8.48 -3.15 16.76
C ARG A 366 -8.93 -3.18 15.31
N ILE A 367 -8.05 -3.58 14.39
CA ILE A 367 -8.33 -3.68 12.96
C ILE A 367 -9.07 -4.97 12.67
N LEU A 368 -8.55 -6.09 13.17
CA LEU A 368 -9.25 -7.37 13.05
C LEU A 368 -10.60 -7.35 13.76
N HIS A 369 -10.71 -6.61 14.87
CA HIS A 369 -11.99 -6.44 15.55
C HIS A 369 -12.96 -5.63 14.71
N ALA A 370 -12.55 -4.52 14.11
CA ALA A 370 -13.41 -3.78 13.17
C ALA A 370 -13.82 -4.65 11.96
N LEU A 371 -12.92 -5.50 11.45
CA LEU A 371 -13.22 -6.46 10.39
C LEU A 371 -14.18 -7.57 10.86
N LEU A 372 -14.02 -8.08 12.08
CA LEU A 372 -14.91 -9.06 12.69
C LEU A 372 -16.33 -8.51 12.81
N VAL A 373 -16.46 -7.28 13.31
CA VAL A 373 -17.75 -6.58 13.39
C VAL A 373 -18.36 -6.43 12.00
N PHE A 374 -17.56 -6.01 11.00
CA PHE A 374 -17.99 -5.91 9.61
C PHE A 374 -18.53 -7.26 9.09
N LEU A 375 -17.77 -8.33 9.24
CA LEU A 375 -18.10 -9.66 8.71
C LEU A 375 -19.35 -10.22 9.37
N LEU A 376 -19.39 -10.25 10.71
CA LEU A 376 -20.50 -10.86 11.44
C LEU A 376 -21.79 -10.06 11.24
N SER A 377 -21.77 -8.74 11.33
CA SER A 377 -22.99 -7.95 11.09
C SER A 377 -23.49 -8.06 9.64
N SER A 378 -22.59 -8.16 8.66
CA SER A 378 -22.98 -8.44 7.26
C SER A 378 -23.65 -9.81 7.12
N LEU A 379 -23.07 -10.85 7.74
CA LEU A 379 -23.67 -12.20 7.76
C LEU A 379 -25.02 -12.21 8.48
N GLY A 380 -25.14 -11.48 9.59
CA GLY A 380 -26.39 -11.34 10.34
C GLY A 380 -27.50 -10.70 9.50
N SER A 381 -27.20 -9.60 8.80
CA SER A 381 -28.17 -8.94 7.91
C SER A 381 -28.49 -9.77 6.68
N MET A 382 -27.51 -10.44 6.07
CA MET A 382 -27.74 -11.36 4.95
C MET A 382 -28.65 -12.51 5.36
N PHE A 383 -28.39 -13.15 6.51
CA PHE A 383 -29.24 -14.22 7.03
C PHE A 383 -30.65 -13.71 7.32
N GLY A 384 -30.77 -12.52 7.92
CA GLY A 384 -32.06 -11.86 8.14
C GLY A 384 -32.85 -11.65 6.84
N THR A 385 -32.18 -11.22 5.78
CA THR A 385 -32.79 -11.05 4.45
C THR A 385 -33.22 -12.38 3.84
N LEU A 386 -32.36 -13.41 3.89
CA LEU A 386 -32.67 -14.76 3.38
C LEU A 386 -33.83 -15.43 4.12
N VAL A 387 -33.98 -15.19 5.42
CA VAL A 387 -35.10 -15.69 6.22
C VAL A 387 -36.38 -14.88 5.97
N ALA A 388 -36.26 -13.55 5.90
CA ALA A 388 -37.41 -12.69 5.70
C ALA A 388 -38.04 -12.87 4.31
N PHE A 389 -37.25 -13.07 3.27
CA PHE A 389 -37.73 -13.08 1.89
C PHE A 389 -38.77 -14.20 1.59
N PRO A 390 -38.56 -15.48 1.93
CA PRO A 390 -39.59 -16.52 1.80
C PRO A 390 -40.82 -16.27 2.68
N LEU A 391 -40.64 -15.70 3.86
CA LEU A 391 -41.74 -15.37 4.77
C LEU A 391 -42.60 -14.21 4.26
N LEU A 392 -42.01 -13.29 3.51
CA LEU A 392 -42.75 -12.22 2.82
C LEU A 392 -43.51 -12.77 1.62
N ILE A 393 -42.89 -13.62 0.80
CA ILE A 393 -43.53 -14.20 -0.39
C ILE A 393 -44.72 -15.09 -0.01
N SER A 394 -44.60 -15.90 1.03
CA SER A 394 -45.72 -16.73 1.51
C SER A 394 -46.90 -15.93 2.10
N ARG A 395 -46.77 -14.61 2.18
CA ARG A 395 -47.73 -13.67 2.76
C ARG A 395 -48.25 -12.63 1.75
N LEU A 396 -47.74 -12.66 0.52
CA LEU A 396 -48.34 -12.03 -0.68
C LEU A 396 -49.55 -12.86 -1.12
#